data_AF-A0A535LU47-F1
#
_entry.id   AF-A0A535LU47-F1
#
_cell.length_a   1.000
_cell.length_b   1.000
_cell.length_c   1.000
_cell.angle_alpha   90.00
_cell.angle_beta   90.00
_cell.angle_gamma   90.00
#
_symmetry.space_group_name_H-M   'P 1'
#
loop_
_entity.id
_entity.type
_entity.pdbx_description
1 polymer ?
#
loop_
_entity_poly.entity_id
_entity_poly.type
_entity_poly.pdbx_seq_one_letter_code
_entity_poly.pdbx_strand_id
1 'polypeptide(L)'
;PGFVTDVNWDFLEKMFAQAARRAPALSAAGMKTAWAGLYEVTPDHQAILGPIPELEGFWCAAGFSGHGFMQAPAAALFLAQLLLDHTSEVDISSFAFERFARGSLVKERNVI
;
A
#
# COMPACT_ATOMS: atom_id res chain seq x y z
N PRO A 1 -19.55 -10.96 9.84
CA PRO A 1 -19.25 -9.85 8.90
C PRO A 1 -18.12 -8.98 9.47
N GLY A 2 -17.01 -8.84 8.75
CA GLY A 2 -15.83 -8.11 9.20
C GLY A 2 -14.56 -8.61 8.54
N PHE A 3 -13.46 -7.89 8.72
CA PHE A 3 -12.15 -8.34 8.28
C PHE A 3 -11.55 -9.33 9.29
N VAL A 4 -10.81 -10.33 8.80
CA VAL A 4 -10.04 -11.23 9.66
C VAL A 4 -8.80 -10.47 10.14
N THR A 5 -8.71 -10.22 11.44
CA THR A 5 -7.58 -9.53 12.07
C THR A 5 -6.83 -10.42 13.04
N ASP A 6 -7.16 -11.71 13.08
CA ASP A 6 -6.45 -12.72 13.85
C ASP A 6 -5.12 -13.08 13.16
N VAL A 7 -4.13 -13.44 13.97
CA VAL A 7 -2.87 -13.98 13.47
C VAL A 7 -3.14 -15.30 12.75
N ASN A 8 -2.70 -15.39 11.48
CA ASN A 8 -2.70 -16.64 10.74
C ASN A 8 -1.44 -17.44 11.08
N TRP A 9 -1.59 -18.46 11.93
CA TRP A 9 -0.51 -19.33 12.38
C TRP A 9 0.05 -20.23 11.26
N ASP A 10 -0.80 -20.72 10.35
CA ASP A 10 -0.38 -21.53 9.20
C ASP A 10 0.53 -20.74 8.24
N PHE A 11 0.31 -19.43 8.14
CA PHE A 11 1.20 -18.53 7.38
C PHE A 11 2.56 -18.39 8.05
N LEU A 12 2.60 -18.29 9.39
CA LEU A 12 3.85 -18.16 10.14
C LEU A 12 4.75 -19.38 9.99
N GLU A 13 4.21 -20.60 9.98
CA GLU A 13 5.00 -21.82 9.74
C GLU A 13 5.71 -21.78 8.38
N LYS A 14 4.99 -21.36 7.32
CA LYS A 14 5.57 -21.20 5.98
C LYS A 14 6.66 -20.12 5.98
N MET A 15 6.45 -19.03 6.70
CA MET A 15 7.42 -17.95 6.88
C MET A 15 8.70 -18.41 7.57
N PHE A 16 8.61 -19.23 8.62
CA PHE A 16 9.78 -19.80 9.29
C PHE A 16 10.62 -20.69 8.37
N ALA A 17 9.97 -21.54 7.56
CA ALA A 17 10.69 -22.34 6.57
C ALA A 17 11.46 -21.47 5.57
N GLN A 18 10.87 -20.36 5.13
CA GLN A 18 11.55 -19.38 4.26
C GLN A 18 12.68 -18.63 4.97
N ALA A 19 12.49 -18.26 6.24
CA ALA A 19 13.48 -17.58 7.06
C ALA A 19 14.69 -18.47 7.34
N ALA A 20 14.49 -19.73 7.71
CA ALA A 20 15.57 -20.69 7.94
C ALA A 20 16.46 -20.88 6.70
N ARG A 21 15.87 -20.83 5.50
CA ARG A 21 16.61 -20.92 4.23
C ARG A 21 17.41 -19.66 3.91
N ARG A 22 16.82 -18.48 4.13
CA ARG A 22 17.42 -17.18 3.72
C ARG A 22 18.30 -16.54 4.80
N ALA A 23 18.00 -16.80 6.07
CA ALA A 23 18.67 -16.29 7.25
C ALA A 23 18.80 -17.40 8.31
N PRO A 24 19.70 -18.40 8.10
CA PRO A 24 19.82 -19.57 8.97
C PRO A 24 20.05 -19.26 10.46
N ALA A 25 20.69 -18.12 10.76
CA ALA A 25 20.89 -17.66 12.13
C ALA A 25 19.58 -17.43 12.91
N LEU A 26 18.45 -17.21 12.21
CA LEU A 26 17.13 -17.06 12.83
C LEU A 26 16.47 -18.41 13.15
N SER A 27 16.99 -19.54 12.66
CA SER A 27 16.36 -20.86 12.86
C SER A 27 16.30 -21.30 14.33
N ALA A 28 17.23 -20.82 15.15
CA ALA A 28 17.27 -21.08 16.58
C ALA A 28 16.48 -20.03 17.40
N ALA A 29 15.94 -18.99 16.75
CA ALA A 29 15.21 -17.93 17.43
C ALA A 29 13.74 -18.33 17.63
N GLY A 30 13.23 -18.15 18.85
CA GLY A 30 11.81 -18.29 19.15
C GLY A 30 11.00 -17.04 18.77
N MET A 31 9.68 -17.20 18.65
CA MET A 31 8.77 -16.08 18.41
C MET A 31 8.34 -15.43 19.73
N LYS A 32 8.54 -14.11 19.85
CA LYS A 32 8.11 -13.34 21.03
C LYS A 32 6.65 -12.88 20.93
N THR A 33 6.25 -12.39 19.75
CA THR A 33 4.93 -11.78 19.51
C THR A 33 4.53 -11.93 18.05
N ALA A 34 3.22 -11.92 17.78
CA ALA A 34 2.65 -11.85 16.44
C ALA A 34 1.45 -10.90 16.43
N TRP A 35 1.21 -10.27 15.29
CA TRP A 35 0.04 -9.41 15.04
C TRP A 35 -0.36 -9.53 13.57
N ALA A 36 -1.60 -9.17 13.26
CA ALA A 36 -2.09 -9.08 11.89
C ALA A 36 -2.61 -7.67 11.62
N GLY A 37 -2.55 -7.27 10.35
CA GLY A 37 -2.98 -5.96 9.89
C GLY A 37 -3.69 -6.08 8.55
N LEU A 38 -4.42 -5.02 8.18
CA LEU A 38 -5.20 -4.97 6.95
C LEU A 38 -4.43 -4.26 5.84
N TYR A 39 -4.53 -4.80 4.64
CA TYR A 39 -4.09 -4.13 3.42
C TYR A 39 -5.31 -3.67 2.63
N GLU A 40 -5.29 -2.40 2.27
CA GLU A 40 -6.20 -1.80 1.29
C GLU A 40 -5.61 -1.99 -0.10
N VAL A 41 -5.99 -3.09 -0.75
CA VAL A 41 -5.44 -3.51 -2.05
C VAL A 41 -6.30 -2.95 -3.18
N THR A 42 -5.69 -2.15 -4.05
CA THR A 42 -6.32 -1.68 -5.29
C THR A 42 -6.13 -2.68 -6.43
N PRO A 43 -6.95 -2.64 -7.50
CA PRO A 43 -6.84 -3.58 -8.62
C PRO A 43 -5.47 -3.64 -9.31
N ASP A 44 -4.68 -2.57 -9.21
CA ASP A 44 -3.35 -2.46 -9.81
C ASP A 44 -2.23 -2.39 -8.77
N HIS A 45 -2.56 -2.54 -7.49
CA HIS A 45 -1.65 -2.44 -6.34
C HIS A 45 -0.96 -1.07 -6.23
N GLN A 46 -1.55 0.00 -6.77
CA GLN A 46 -1.05 1.36 -6.61
C GLN A 46 -1.96 2.19 -5.71
N ALA A 47 -1.40 3.19 -5.03
CA ALA A 47 -2.18 4.14 -4.24
C ALA A 47 -3.22 4.90 -5.10
N ILE A 48 -4.22 5.45 -4.43
CA ILE A 48 -5.15 6.43 -4.98
C ILE A 48 -4.80 7.76 -4.31
N LEU A 49 -4.26 8.68 -5.11
CA LEU A 49 -3.82 10.00 -4.68
C LEU A 49 -4.49 11.07 -5.54
N GLY A 50 -5.10 12.06 -4.90
CA GLY A 50 -5.59 13.27 -5.58
C GLY A 50 -7.07 13.54 -5.35
N PRO A 51 -7.65 14.50 -6.09
CA PRO A 51 -9.06 14.84 -5.99
C PRO A 51 -9.95 13.71 -6.53
N ILE A 52 -11.17 13.60 -6.02
CA ILE A 52 -12.21 12.75 -6.58
C ILE A 52 -13.18 13.64 -7.37
N PRO A 53 -13.18 13.58 -8.72
CA PRO A 53 -13.94 14.53 -9.55
C PRO A 53 -15.44 14.56 -9.27
N GLU A 54 -15.99 13.43 -8.83
CA GLU A 54 -17.41 13.31 -8.52
C GLU A 54 -17.83 13.99 -7.21
N LEU A 55 -16.86 14.41 -6.38
CA LEU A 55 -17.09 14.98 -5.05
C LEU A 55 -16.23 16.23 -4.85
N GLU A 56 -16.85 17.40 -5.03
CA GLU A 56 -16.16 18.69 -4.85
C GLU A 56 -15.50 18.81 -3.46
N GLY A 57 -14.22 19.17 -3.44
CA GLY A 57 -13.45 19.33 -2.22
C GLY A 57 -12.99 18.02 -1.56
N PHE A 58 -13.33 16.86 -2.11
CA PHE A 58 -12.90 15.57 -1.56
C PHE A 58 -11.58 15.10 -2.18
N TRP A 59 -10.65 14.70 -1.32
CA TRP A 59 -9.33 14.22 -1.69
C TRP A 59 -9.09 12.83 -1.10
N CYS A 60 -8.43 11.98 -1.88
CA CYS A 60 -8.11 10.61 -1.50
C CYS A 60 -6.60 10.43 -1.32
N ALA A 61 -6.25 9.72 -0.26
CA ALA A 61 -4.92 9.20 0.01
C ALA A 61 -5.09 7.82 0.65
N ALA A 62 -5.35 6.80 -0.17
CA ALA A 62 -5.71 5.45 0.27
C ALA A 62 -5.27 4.40 -0.75
N GLY A 63 -5.57 3.13 -0.49
CA GLY A 63 -5.28 2.03 -1.41
C GLY A 63 -3.79 1.71 -1.57
N PHE A 64 -2.97 1.99 -0.56
CA PHE A 64 -1.51 1.84 -0.67
C PHE A 64 -0.99 0.40 -0.80
N SER A 65 -1.88 -0.61 -0.79
CA SER A 65 -1.56 -1.97 -1.22
C SER A 65 -0.33 -2.61 -0.55
N GLY A 66 -0.02 -2.19 0.68
CA GLY A 66 1.06 -2.75 1.50
C GLY A 66 2.37 -1.98 1.55
N HIS A 67 2.52 -0.91 0.77
CA HIS A 67 3.75 -0.11 0.70
C HIS A 67 3.54 1.36 1.08
N GLY A 68 2.44 1.67 1.77
CA GLY A 68 2.11 3.05 2.14
C GLY A 68 3.09 3.69 3.12
N PHE A 69 3.71 2.91 4.01
CA PHE A 69 4.61 3.47 5.02
C PHE A 69 5.83 4.16 4.39
N MET A 70 6.47 3.53 3.41
CA MET A 70 7.63 4.12 2.73
C MET A 70 7.24 5.29 1.81
N GLN A 71 6.00 5.30 1.31
CA GLN A 71 5.50 6.30 0.36
C GLN A 71 4.89 7.53 1.04
N ALA A 72 4.44 7.40 2.29
CA ALA A 72 3.66 8.43 2.99
C ALA A 72 4.30 9.82 2.97
N PRO A 73 5.62 10.02 3.18
CA PRO A 73 6.21 11.35 3.14
C PRO A 73 6.10 12.03 1.76
N ALA A 74 6.38 11.28 0.69
CA ALA A 74 6.30 11.79 -0.67
C ALA A 74 4.85 12.03 -1.10
N ALA A 75 3.95 11.09 -0.80
CA ALA A 75 2.52 11.21 -1.09
C ALA A 75 1.93 12.46 -0.41
N ALA A 76 2.23 12.68 0.87
CA ALA A 76 1.77 13.86 1.60
C ALA A 76 2.31 15.17 0.99
N LEU A 77 3.59 15.21 0.64
CA LEU A 77 4.21 16.38 0.00
C LEU A 77 3.54 16.72 -1.33
N PHE A 78 3.41 15.74 -2.23
CA PHE A 78 2.85 15.99 -3.56
C PHE A 78 1.36 16.30 -3.53
N LEU A 79 0.60 15.69 -2.60
CA LEU A 79 -0.79 16.07 -2.39
C LEU A 79 -0.91 17.50 -1.86
N ALA A 80 -0.05 17.92 -0.91
CA ALA A 80 -0.06 19.28 -0.40
C ALA A 80 0.28 20.31 -1.50
N GLN A 81 1.29 20.03 -2.32
CA GLN A 81 1.62 20.86 -3.49
C GLN A 81 0.45 20.94 -4.47
N LEU A 82 -0.14 19.80 -4.84
CA LEU A 82 -1.26 19.78 -5.79
C LEU A 82 -2.50 20.52 -5.24
N LEU A 83 -2.73 20.46 -3.93
CA LEU A 83 -3.84 21.14 -3.27
C LEU A 83 -3.63 22.66 -3.20
N LEU A 84 -2.41 23.14 -2.93
CA LEU A 84 -2.10 24.56 -2.70
C LEU A 84 -1.68 25.29 -3.98
N ASP A 85 -0.84 24.67 -4.79
CA ASP A 85 -0.16 25.27 -5.93
C ASP A 85 -0.72 24.77 -7.28
N HIS A 86 -1.74 23.92 -7.25
CA HIS A 86 -2.36 23.26 -8.41
C HIS A 86 -1.40 22.44 -9.28
N THR A 87 -0.18 22.22 -8.80
CA THR A 87 0.89 21.47 -9.45
C THR A 87 1.74 20.78 -8.39
N SER A 88 2.38 19.68 -8.75
CA SER A 88 3.36 18.97 -7.91
C SER A 88 4.68 18.84 -8.64
N GLU A 89 5.78 18.76 -7.88
CA GLU A 89 7.14 18.61 -8.44
C GLU A 89 7.29 17.32 -9.27
N VAL A 90 6.56 16.27 -8.88
CA VAL A 90 6.48 15.00 -9.59
C VAL A 90 5.06 14.79 -10.10
N ASP A 91 4.92 14.34 -11.34
CA ASP A 91 3.61 13.95 -11.89
C ASP A 91 3.09 12.68 -11.19
N ILE A 92 2.00 12.83 -10.44
CA ILE A 92 1.32 11.75 -9.74
C ILE A 92 0.00 11.32 -10.43
N SER A 93 -0.24 11.74 -11.68
CA SER A 93 -1.46 11.43 -12.44
C SER A 93 -1.71 9.91 -12.61
N SER A 94 -0.66 9.10 -12.57
CA SER A 94 -0.74 7.64 -12.56
C SER A 94 -1.42 7.06 -11.30
N PHE A 95 -1.52 7.83 -10.23
CA PHE A 95 -2.21 7.48 -8.98
C PHE A 95 -3.64 8.05 -8.90
N ALA A 96 -4.08 8.81 -9.91
CA ALA A 96 -5.41 9.41 -9.92
C ALA A 96 -6.52 8.34 -9.91
N PHE A 97 -7.67 8.66 -9.33
CA PHE A 97 -8.80 7.72 -9.20
C PHE A 97 -9.37 7.31 -10.57
N GLU A 98 -9.44 8.26 -11.49
CA GLU A 98 -10.00 8.11 -12.82
C GLU A 98 -9.21 7.14 -13.70
N ARG A 99 -7.99 6.74 -13.29
CA ARG A 99 -7.20 5.73 -13.99
C ARG A 99 -7.98 4.41 -14.13
N PHE A 100 -8.83 4.08 -13.16
CA PHE A 100 -9.66 2.88 -13.21
C PHE A 100 -10.71 2.95 -14.32
N ALA A 101 -11.39 4.10 -14.45
CA ALA A 101 -12.37 4.33 -15.51
C ALA A 101 -11.72 4.40 -16.90
N ARG A 102 -10.51 4.97 -17.00
CA ARG A 102 -9.76 5.06 -18.26
C ARG A 102 -9.10 3.75 -18.70
N GLY A 103 -9.02 2.76 -17.82
CA GLY A 103 -8.27 1.51 -18.07
C GLY A 103 -6.75 1.72 -18.09
N SER A 104 -6.24 2.85 -17.60
CA SER A 104 -4.81 3.19 -17.60
C SER A 104 -4.11 2.68 -16.34
N LEU A 105 -4.28 1.40 -16.04
CA LEU A 105 -3.76 0.76 -14.83
C LEU A 105 -2.24 0.60 -14.88
N VAL A 106 -1.56 0.87 -13.78
CA VAL A 106 -0.12 0.66 -13.63
C VAL A 106 0.10 -0.49 -12.66
N LYS A 107 0.35 -1.69 -13.20
CA LYS A 107 0.57 -2.87 -12.34
C LYS A 107 1.87 -2.74 -11.56
N GLU A 108 1.78 -2.94 -10.24
CA GLU A 108 2.98 -3.06 -9.43
C GLU A 108 3.73 -4.38 -9.71
N ARG A 109 5.06 -4.31 -9.83
CA ARG A 109 5.91 -5.44 -10.25
C ARG A 109 6.81 -5.99 -9.16
N ASN A 110 7.12 -5.20 -8.14
CA ASN A 110 8.18 -5.49 -7.18
C ASN A 110 7.67 -5.84 -5.78
N VAL A 111 6.41 -5.53 -5.49
CA VAL A 111 5.73 -5.88 -4.24
C VAL A 111 4.58 -6.84 -4.54
N ILE A 112 4.72 -8.11 -4.13
CA ILE A 112 3.72 -9.19 -4.28
C ILE A 112 3.62 -9.97 -2.97
#